data_AF-T0NBT3-F1
#
_entry.id   AF-T0NBT3-F1
#
_cell.length_a   1.000
_cell.length_b   1.000
_cell.length_c   1.000
_cell.angle_alpha   90.00
_cell.angle_beta   90.00
_cell.angle_gamma   90.00
#
_symmetry.space_group_name_H-M   'P 1'
#
loop_
_entity.id
_entity.type
_entity.pdbx_description
1 polymer ?
#
loop_
_entity_poly.entity_id
_entity_poly.type
_entity_poly.pdbx_seq_one_letter_code
_entity_poly.pdbx_strand_id
1 'polypeptide(L)'
;MRLTQYIIKMILRYKHHNVSALASQMAFDMMFAFFPFLIFLLTMVGFTKVNPNEVLGTLASLMPSELYVSVSTLTLQLLQTRNTNLLSISLIFSLYTASRGFRAIMYGLNEAYEEKETRSFIKVIFISVVFMIGVSLVIIFLLLFLVFGE
;
A
#
# COMPACT_ATOMS: atom_id res chain seq x y z
N MET A 1 2.79 -33.70 28.22
CA MET A 1 3.89 -32.88 28.78
C MET A 1 4.79 -32.19 27.75
N ARG A 2 5.00 -32.74 26.53
CA ARG A 2 5.85 -32.08 25.51
C ARG A 2 5.24 -30.82 24.89
N LEU A 3 3.94 -30.83 24.59
CA LEU A 3 3.26 -29.70 23.92
C LEU A 3 3.32 -28.40 24.73
N THR A 4 3.10 -28.49 26.05
CA THR A 4 3.13 -27.34 26.96
C THR A 4 4.50 -26.67 26.99
N GLN A 5 5.58 -27.46 26.93
CA GLN A 5 6.94 -26.91 26.87
C GLN A 5 7.24 -26.22 25.54
N TYR A 6 6.74 -26.75 24.41
CA TYR A 6 6.87 -26.06 23.12
C TYR A 6 6.15 -24.72 23.10
N ILE A 7 4.92 -24.66 23.64
CA ILE A 7 4.15 -23.41 23.72
C ILE A 7 4.87 -22.38 24.60
N ILE A 8 5.37 -22.78 25.78
CA ILE A 8 6.13 -21.89 26.66
C ILE A 8 7.39 -21.37 25.96
N LYS A 9 8.14 -22.25 25.28
CA LYS A 9 9.34 -21.86 24.53
C LYS A 9 9.02 -20.87 23.41
N MET A 10 7.90 -21.05 22.70
CA MET A 10 7.45 -20.14 21.64
C MET A 10 7.07 -18.76 22.21
N ILE A 11 6.32 -18.70 23.31
CA ILE A 11 5.94 -17.43 23.96
C ILE A 11 7.18 -16.68 24.45
N LEU A 12 8.15 -17.38 25.04
CA LEU A 12 9.41 -16.78 25.48
C LEU A 12 10.21 -16.22 24.30
N ARG A 13 10.31 -16.96 23.18
CA ARG A 13 10.98 -16.47 21.96
C ARG A 13 10.27 -15.26 21.35
N TYR A 14 8.94 -15.27 21.31
CA TYR A 14 8.13 -14.13 20.83
C TYR A 14 8.42 -12.85 21.62
N LYS A 15 8.50 -12.95 22.95
CA LYS A 15 8.88 -11.83 23.82
C LYS A 15 10.34 -11.43 23.62
N HIS A 16 11.26 -12.39 23.59
CA HIS A 16 12.69 -12.13 23.44
C HIS A 16 13.02 -11.42 22.12
N HIS A 17 12.32 -11.77 21.04
CA HIS A 17 12.53 -11.16 19.71
C HIS A 17 11.68 -9.89 19.50
N ASN A 18 11.01 -9.38 20.55
CA ASN A 18 10.15 -8.19 20.49
C ASN A 18 9.20 -8.18 19.28
N VAL A 19 8.66 -9.35 18.91
CA VAL A 19 7.88 -9.54 17.68
C VAL A 19 6.68 -8.59 17.65
N SER A 20 6.08 -8.31 18.81
CA SER A 20 4.98 -7.34 18.91
C SER A 20 5.38 -5.93 18.51
N ALA A 21 6.56 -5.45 18.93
CA ALA A 21 7.04 -4.11 18.59
C ALA A 21 7.34 -4.03 17.08
N LEU A 22 7.95 -5.08 16.54
CA LEU A 22 8.22 -5.20 15.11
C LEU A 22 6.91 -5.19 14.30
N ALA A 23 5.90 -5.96 14.72
CA ALA A 23 4.59 -6.00 14.06
C ALA A 23 3.88 -4.63 14.10
N SER A 24 3.94 -3.92 15.23
CA SER A 24 3.41 -2.55 15.33
C SER A 24 4.12 -1.58 14.40
N GLN A 25 5.45 -1.67 14.29
CA GLN A 25 6.23 -0.87 13.35
C GLN A 25 5.84 -1.18 11.90
N MET A 26 5.67 -2.46 11.55
CA MET A 26 5.21 -2.86 10.21
C MET A 26 3.82 -2.29 9.88
N ALA A 27 2.88 -2.38 10.82
CA ALA A 27 1.54 -1.87 10.65
C ALA A 27 1.54 -0.34 10.46
N PHE A 28 2.37 0.38 11.24
CA PHE A 28 2.54 1.83 11.08
C PHE A 28 3.13 2.18 9.71
N ASP A 29 4.14 1.43 9.26
CA ASP A 29 4.77 1.65 7.95
C ASP A 29 3.78 1.39 6.79
N MET A 30 2.94 0.36 6.90
CA MET A 30 1.86 0.10 5.94
C MET A 30 0.79 1.19 5.95
N MET A 31 0.37 1.66 7.13
CA MET A 31 -0.57 2.77 7.25
C MET A 31 0.02 4.05 6.64
N PHE A 32 1.32 4.30 6.82
CA PHE A 32 1.98 5.45 6.23
C PHE A 32 2.04 5.36 4.70
N ALA A 33 2.19 4.15 4.14
CA ALA A 33 2.14 3.94 2.69
C ALA A 33 0.77 4.26 2.06
N PHE A 34 -0.29 4.25 2.86
CA PHE A 34 -1.64 4.58 2.41
C PHE A 34 -1.76 6.03 1.92
N PHE A 35 -1.10 6.99 2.57
CA PHE A 35 -1.22 8.40 2.20
C PHE A 35 -0.61 8.72 0.82
N PRO A 36 0.66 8.37 0.51
CA PRO A 36 1.19 8.54 -0.84
C PRO A 36 0.38 7.77 -1.88
N PHE A 37 -0.12 6.58 -1.53
CA PHE A 37 -0.95 5.79 -2.44
C PHE A 37 -2.29 6.47 -2.75
N LEU A 38 -2.96 7.04 -1.75
CA LEU A 38 -4.18 7.83 -1.97
C LEU A 38 -3.92 9.04 -2.86
N ILE A 39 -2.82 9.78 -2.63
CA ILE A 39 -2.46 10.92 -3.48
C ILE A 39 -2.22 10.44 -4.92
N PHE A 40 -1.55 9.30 -5.10
CA PHE A 40 -1.36 8.69 -6.41
C PHE A 40 -2.71 8.38 -7.10
N LEU A 41 -3.64 7.72 -6.40
CA LEU A 41 -4.96 7.42 -6.94
C LEU A 41 -5.73 8.70 -7.32
N LEU A 42 -5.76 9.68 -6.42
CA LEU A 42 -6.48 10.94 -6.66
C LEU A 42 -5.89 11.73 -7.84
N THR A 43 -4.56 11.78 -7.95
CA THR A 43 -3.91 12.45 -9.09
C THR A 43 -4.07 11.69 -10.40
N MET A 44 -4.16 10.36 -10.36
CA MET A 44 -4.39 9.52 -11.54
C MET A 44 -5.76 9.83 -12.19
N VAL A 45 -6.77 10.18 -11.39
CA VAL A 45 -8.12 10.54 -11.88
C VAL A 45 -8.08 11.69 -12.90
N GLY A 46 -7.25 12.71 -12.69
CA GLY A 46 -7.11 13.85 -13.61
C GLY A 46 -6.51 13.47 -14.98
N PHE A 47 -5.85 12.31 -15.08
CA PHE A 47 -5.34 11.78 -16.35
C PHE A 47 -6.36 10.92 -17.10
N THR A 48 -7.52 10.64 -16.51
CA THR A 48 -8.61 9.96 -17.20
C THR A 48 -9.22 10.87 -18.28
N LYS A 49 -9.87 10.28 -19.28
CA LYS A 49 -10.58 11.01 -20.34
C LYS A 49 -12.08 11.14 -20.05
N VAL A 50 -12.47 11.04 -18.78
CA VAL A 50 -13.87 11.07 -18.37
C VAL A 50 -14.40 12.51 -18.39
N ASN A 51 -15.63 12.69 -18.86
CA ASN A 51 -16.31 13.98 -18.87
C ASN A 51 -16.76 14.35 -17.44
N PRO A 52 -16.29 15.46 -16.86
CA PRO A 52 -16.67 15.85 -15.50
C PRO A 52 -18.17 16.05 -15.33
N ASN A 53 -18.87 16.53 -16.35
CA ASN A 53 -20.29 16.82 -16.27
C ASN A 53 -21.13 15.54 -16.13
N GLU A 54 -20.70 14.44 -16.75
CA GLU A 54 -21.35 13.14 -16.62
C GLU A 54 -21.22 12.61 -15.20
N VAL A 55 -20.00 12.67 -14.63
CA VAL A 55 -19.72 12.21 -13.26
C VAL A 55 -20.51 13.05 -12.23
N LEU A 56 -20.52 14.37 -12.39
CA LEU A 56 -21.29 15.26 -11.51
C LEU A 56 -22.79 15.02 -11.60
N GLY A 57 -23.31 14.79 -12.81
CA GLY A 57 -24.72 14.45 -13.00
C GLY A 57 -25.11 13.17 -12.25
N THR A 58 -24.25 12.14 -12.31
CA THR A 58 -24.46 10.91 -11.53
C THR A 58 -24.40 11.17 -10.03
N LEU A 59 -23.41 11.93 -9.54
CA LEU A 59 -23.28 12.26 -8.12
C LEU A 59 -24.48 13.04 -7.58
N ALA A 60 -25.03 13.97 -8.37
CA ALA A 60 -26.23 14.73 -8.00
C ALA A 60 -27.46 13.83 -7.80
N SER A 61 -27.55 12.72 -8.55
CA SER A 61 -28.68 11.78 -8.43
C SER A 61 -28.59 10.82 -7.24
N LEU A 62 -27.39 10.61 -6.68
CA LEU A 62 -27.13 9.63 -5.64
C LEU A 62 -27.02 10.25 -4.23
N MET A 63 -26.86 11.58 -4.13
CA MET A 63 -26.44 12.23 -2.89
C MET A 63 -27.38 13.37 -2.48
N PRO A 64 -27.62 13.60 -1.17
CA PRO A 64 -28.30 14.79 -0.66
C PRO A 64 -27.55 16.08 -1.00
N SER A 65 -28.27 17.20 -1.03
CA SER A 65 -27.74 18.51 -1.45
C SER A 65 -26.56 18.99 -0.61
N GLU A 66 -26.55 18.74 0.70
CA GLU A 66 -25.43 19.19 1.55
C GLU A 66 -24.13 18.46 1.20
N LEU A 67 -24.23 17.17 0.85
CA LEU A 67 -23.08 16.33 0.53
C LEU A 67 -22.57 16.60 -0.90
N TYR A 68 -23.49 16.93 -1.81
CA TYR A 68 -23.18 17.22 -3.21
C TYR A 68 -22.23 18.42 -3.37
N VAL A 69 -22.45 19.50 -2.62
CA VAL A 69 -21.63 20.74 -2.77
C VAL A 69 -20.15 20.46 -2.47
N SER A 70 -19.85 19.72 -1.40
CA SER A 70 -18.47 19.40 -1.04
C SER A 70 -17.83 18.41 -2.02
N VAL A 71 -18.57 17.37 -2.40
CA VAL A 71 -18.03 16.32 -3.29
C VAL A 71 -17.84 16.83 -4.71
N SER A 72 -18.81 17.58 -5.26
CA SER A 72 -18.73 18.11 -6.63
C SER A 72 -17.52 19.02 -6.84
N THR A 73 -17.23 19.88 -5.86
CA THR A 73 -16.06 20.77 -5.88
C THR A 73 -14.75 19.96 -5.94
N LEU A 74 -14.63 18.94 -5.10
CA LEU A 74 -13.45 18.06 -5.09
C LEU A 74 -13.33 17.26 -6.40
N THR A 75 -14.43 16.68 -6.88
CA THR A 75 -14.46 15.92 -8.13
C THR A 75 -14.04 16.77 -9.34
N LEU A 76 -14.54 18.00 -9.44
CA LEU A 76 -14.14 18.94 -10.49
C LEU A 76 -12.65 19.25 -10.43
N GLN A 77 -12.13 19.56 -9.24
CA GLN A 77 -10.71 19.84 -9.05
C GLN A 77 -9.84 18.66 -9.48
N LEU A 78 -10.21 17.43 -9.09
CA LEU A 78 -9.47 16.22 -9.43
C LEU A 78 -9.50 15.91 -10.93
N LEU A 79 -10.64 16.08 -11.60
CA LEU A 79 -10.77 15.78 -13.03
C LEU A 79 -10.15 16.85 -13.93
N GLN A 80 -10.13 18.12 -13.51
CA GLN A 80 -9.58 19.22 -14.31
C GLN A 80 -8.08 19.45 -14.07
N THR A 81 -7.54 18.99 -12.94
CA THR A 81 -6.12 19.21 -12.59
C THR A 81 -5.25 18.03 -13.01
N ARG A 82 -4.29 18.26 -13.91
CA ARG A 82 -3.26 17.29 -14.27
C ARG A 82 -1.92 17.67 -13.66
N ASN A 83 -1.59 17.04 -12.52
CA ASN A 83 -0.31 17.26 -11.86
C ASN A 83 0.62 16.04 -12.01
N THR A 84 1.39 16.04 -13.10
CA THR A 84 2.34 14.95 -13.42
C THR A 84 3.45 14.79 -12.37
N ASN A 85 3.88 15.90 -11.76
CA ASN A 85 4.91 15.89 -10.73
C ASN A 85 4.38 15.18 -9.48
N LEU A 86 3.18 15.53 -9.04
CA LEU A 86 2.55 14.92 -7.87
C LEU A 86 2.22 13.45 -8.11
N LEU A 87 1.75 13.09 -9.32
CA LEU A 87 1.53 11.69 -9.72
C LEU A 87 2.82 10.85 -9.62
N SER A 88 3.91 11.33 -10.22
CA SER A 88 5.18 10.60 -10.23
C SER A 88 5.79 10.49 -8.83
N ILE A 89 5.78 11.58 -8.05
CA ILE A 89 6.30 11.60 -6.69
C ILE A 89 5.49 10.66 -5.79
N SER A 90 4.17 10.76 -5.82
CA SER A 90 3.30 9.89 -5.02
C SER A 90 3.42 8.41 -5.40
N LEU A 91 3.63 8.08 -6.67
CA LEU A 91 3.92 6.72 -7.12
C LEU A 91 5.24 6.19 -6.54
N ILE A 92 6.33 6.96 -6.64
CA ILE A 92 7.64 6.54 -6.11
C ILE A 92 7.58 6.38 -4.58
N PHE A 93 6.98 7.35 -3.88
CA PHE A 93 6.86 7.29 -2.42
C PHE A 93 5.95 6.16 -1.95
N SER A 94 4.81 5.92 -2.61
CA SER A 94 3.93 4.81 -2.27
C SER A 94 4.63 3.47 -2.47
N LEU A 95 5.35 3.29 -3.58
CA LEU A 95 6.11 2.06 -3.83
C LEU A 95 7.24 1.86 -2.80
N TYR A 96 7.99 2.91 -2.49
CA TYR A 96 9.05 2.83 -1.49
C TYR A 96 8.52 2.50 -0.09
N THR A 97 7.45 3.17 0.34
CA THR A 97 6.84 2.95 1.66
C THR A 97 6.20 1.56 1.74
N ALA A 98 5.47 1.12 0.72
CA ALA A 98 4.89 -0.22 0.67
C ALA A 98 5.95 -1.33 0.67
N SER A 99 7.08 -1.12 -0.04
CA SER A 99 8.20 -2.09 -0.02
C SER A 99 8.83 -2.31 1.36
N ARG A 100 8.59 -1.42 2.34
CA ARG A 100 9.02 -1.63 3.74
C ARG A 100 8.41 -2.89 4.35
N GLY A 101 7.18 -3.27 3.96
CA GLY A 101 6.56 -4.52 4.39
C GLY A 101 7.40 -5.74 4.04
N PHE A 102 7.90 -5.81 2.80
CA PHE A 102 8.80 -6.90 2.38
C PHE A 102 10.16 -6.86 3.08
N ARG A 103 10.70 -5.68 3.39
CA ARG A 103 11.91 -5.57 4.23
C ARG A 103 11.70 -6.16 5.61
N ALA A 104 10.54 -5.91 6.19
CA ALA A 104 10.19 -6.40 7.49
C ALA A 104 9.97 -7.92 7.50
N ILE A 105 9.36 -8.48 6.44
CA ILE A 105 9.29 -9.93 6.22
C ILE A 105 10.68 -10.54 6.10
N MET A 106 11.58 -9.95 5.30
CA MET A 106 12.96 -10.43 5.19
C MET A 106 13.69 -10.42 6.54
N TYR A 107 13.54 -9.34 7.31
CA TYR A 107 14.10 -9.25 8.65
C TYR A 107 13.52 -10.33 9.59
N GLY A 108 12.20 -10.51 9.60
CA GLY A 108 11.54 -11.53 10.42
C GLY A 108 11.95 -12.95 10.05
N LEU A 109 12.15 -13.24 8.75
CA LEU A 109 12.66 -14.53 8.29
C LEU A 109 14.11 -14.75 8.74
N ASN A 110 14.99 -13.77 8.53
CA ASN A 110 16.38 -13.85 8.98
C ASN A 110 16.46 -14.13 10.49
N GLU A 111 15.69 -13.40 11.31
CA GLU A 111 15.62 -13.61 12.76
C GLU A 111 15.05 -14.99 13.14
N ALA A 112 14.05 -15.49 12.41
CA ALA A 112 13.47 -16.81 12.67
C ALA A 112 14.44 -17.97 12.38
N TYR A 113 15.28 -17.80 11.36
CA TYR A 113 16.30 -18.76 10.96
C TYR A 113 17.67 -18.51 11.61
N GLU A 114 17.79 -17.50 12.49
CA GLU A 114 19.05 -17.10 13.14
C GLU A 114 20.16 -16.74 12.12
N GLU A 115 19.77 -16.27 10.94
CA GLU A 115 20.66 -15.88 9.86
C GLU A 115 20.98 -14.39 9.93
N LYS A 116 22.27 -14.03 9.82
CA LYS A 116 22.70 -12.63 9.78
C LYS A 116 22.56 -12.08 8.37
N GLU A 117 21.99 -10.88 8.26
CA GLU A 117 21.89 -10.20 6.96
C GLU A 117 23.29 -9.81 6.45
N THR A 118 23.73 -10.47 5.38
CA THR A 118 25.04 -10.22 4.73
C THR A 118 24.93 -9.29 3.53
N ARG A 119 23.71 -9.05 3.02
CA ARG A 119 23.47 -8.19 1.85
C ARG A 119 23.59 -6.72 2.25
N SER A 120 24.08 -5.90 1.32
CA SER A 120 24.10 -4.44 1.51
C SER A 120 22.69 -3.87 1.64
N PHE A 121 22.54 -2.80 2.42
CA PHE A 121 21.25 -2.12 2.63
C PHE A 121 20.53 -1.76 1.32
N ILE A 122 21.28 -1.31 0.32
CA ILE A 122 20.77 -0.98 -1.02
C ILE A 122 20.20 -2.23 -1.72
N LYS A 123 20.88 -3.37 -1.61
CA LYS A 123 20.43 -4.63 -2.21
C LYS A 123 19.13 -5.12 -1.56
N VAL A 124 19.00 -4.97 -0.25
CA VAL A 124 17.77 -5.30 0.48
C VAL A 124 16.61 -4.39 0.04
N ILE A 125 16.85 -3.07 -0.09
CA ILE A 125 15.83 -2.14 -0.62
C ILE A 125 15.42 -2.56 -2.03
N PHE A 126 16.37 -2.78 -2.92
CA PHE A 126 16.08 -3.15 -4.30
C PHE A 126 15.23 -4.42 -4.39
N ILE A 127 15.63 -5.49 -3.68
CA ILE A 127 14.87 -6.75 -3.64
C ILE A 127 13.44 -6.50 -3.12
N SER A 128 13.29 -5.72 -2.04
CA SER A 128 11.97 -5.43 -1.48
C SER A 128 11.06 -4.65 -2.43
N VAL A 129 11.61 -3.73 -3.23
CA VAL A 129 10.86 -2.99 -4.26
C VAL A 129 10.45 -3.93 -5.40
N VAL A 130 11.34 -4.82 -5.86
CA VAL A 130 11.02 -5.81 -6.90
C VAL A 130 9.87 -6.72 -6.46
N PHE A 131 9.89 -7.23 -5.23
CA PHE A 131 8.78 -8.03 -4.70
C PHE A 131 7.47 -7.23 -4.63
N MET A 132 7.54 -5.97 -4.18
CA MET A 132 6.37 -5.09 -4.15
C MET A 132 5.79 -4.85 -5.55
N ILE A 133 6.63 -4.56 -6.54
CA ILE A 133 6.20 -4.42 -7.94
C ILE A 133 5.58 -5.73 -8.43
N GLY A 134 6.20 -6.88 -8.15
CA GLY A 134 5.69 -8.19 -8.54
C GLY A 134 4.27 -8.45 -8.00
N VAL A 135 4.05 -8.20 -6.71
CA VAL A 135 2.71 -8.33 -6.10
C VAL A 135 1.74 -7.32 -6.68
N SER A 136 2.14 -6.06 -6.87
CA SER A 136 1.29 -5.05 -7.52
C SER A 136 0.88 -5.46 -8.94
N LEU A 137 1.79 -6.01 -9.74
CA LEU A 137 1.50 -6.50 -11.09
C LEU A 137 0.53 -7.68 -11.07
N VAL A 138 0.68 -8.61 -10.12
CA VAL A 138 -0.28 -9.70 -9.92
C VAL A 138 -1.67 -9.15 -9.56
N ILE A 139 -1.75 -8.17 -8.66
CA ILE A 139 -3.03 -7.53 -8.29
C ILE A 139 -3.65 -6.84 -9.50
N ILE A 140 -2.87 -6.06 -10.25
CA ILE A 140 -3.35 -5.39 -11.47
C ILE A 140 -3.84 -6.41 -12.49
N PHE A 141 -3.09 -7.49 -12.70
CA PHE A 141 -3.49 -8.58 -13.59
C PHE A 141 -4.82 -9.22 -13.14
N LEU A 142 -4.97 -9.52 -11.85
CA LEU A 142 -6.20 -10.07 -11.29
C LEU A 142 -7.39 -9.10 -11.45
N LEU A 143 -7.18 -7.80 -11.27
CA LEU A 143 -8.22 -6.79 -11.46
C LEU A 143 -8.63 -6.65 -12.93
N LEU A 144 -7.66 -6.64 -13.85
CA LEU A 144 -7.95 -6.61 -15.28
C LEU A 144 -8.70 -7.87 -15.71
N PHE A 145 -8.29 -9.05 -15.21
CA PHE A 145 -9.00 -10.29 -15.45
C PHE A 145 -10.40 -10.29 -14.82
N LEU A 146 -10.59 -9.71 -13.64
CA LEU A 146 -11.92 -9.60 -13.02
C LEU A 146 -12.87 -8.68 -13.80
N VAL A 147 -12.35 -7.61 -14.40
CA VAL A 147 -13.15 -6.59 -15.10
C VAL A 147 -13.41 -6.98 -16.56
N PHE A 148 -12.42 -7.56 -17.23
CA PHE A 148 -12.45 -7.85 -18.67
C PHE A 148 -12.41 -9.35 -19.00
N GLY A 149 -12.21 -10.21 -18.01
CA GLY A 149 -12.27 -11.65 -18.18
C GLY A 149 -13.72 -12.10 -18.19
N GLU A 150 -14.28 -12.16 -19.39
CA GLU A 150 -15.34 -13.13 -19.71
C GLU A 150 -14.79 -14.56 -19.65
#